data_AF-A0A8D9AYQ8-F1
#
_entry.id   AF-A0A8D9AYQ8-F1
#
_cell.length_a   1.000
_cell.length_b   1.000
_cell.length_c   1.000
_cell.angle_alpha   90.00
_cell.angle_beta   90.00
_cell.angle_gamma   90.00
#
_symmetry.space_group_name_H-M   'P 1'
#
loop_
_entity.id
_entity.type
_entity.pdbx_description
1 polymer ?
#
loop_
_entity_poly.entity_id
_entity_poly.type
_entity_poly.pdbx_seq_one_letter_code
_entity_poly.pdbx_strand_id
1 'polypeptide(L)'
;CVALSRARKGLYIIGNMNALENGCEIWKLVKKKLEDHKSIGSQVELKCAIHKNSTFVSEKIHFLAVPEGGCSIACDTLLNCGHKCSKLCHSYDLQHESYMCGETCTKTCSEGHPC
;
A
#
# COMPACT_ATOMS: atom_id res chain seq x y z
N CYS A 1 1.30 -21.68 20.13
CA CYS A 1 1.03 -21.45 18.70
C CYS A 1 2.15 -20.58 18.13
N VAL A 2 2.90 -21.06 17.14
CA VAL A 2 4.08 -20.37 16.58
C VAL A 2 3.69 -19.22 15.64
N ALA A 3 2.54 -19.31 14.97
CA ALA A 3 2.09 -18.31 14.00
C ALA A 3 1.93 -16.90 14.62
N LEU A 4 1.44 -16.82 15.87
CA LEU A 4 1.20 -15.55 16.56
C LEU A 4 2.46 -14.95 17.17
N SER A 5 3.46 -15.76 17.53
CA SER A 5 4.67 -15.26 18.20
C SER A 5 5.70 -14.64 17.25
N ARG A 6 5.49 -14.75 15.93
CA ARG A 6 6.40 -14.21 14.90
C ARG A 6 5.97 -12.86 14.35
N ALA A 7 4.69 -12.50 14.47
CA ALA A 7 4.18 -11.21 14.00
C ALA A 7 4.69 -10.07 14.89
N ARG A 8 5.45 -9.13 14.32
CA ARG A 8 5.97 -7.95 15.04
C ARG A 8 5.26 -6.64 14.66
N LYS A 9 4.89 -6.48 13.40
CA LYS A 9 4.28 -5.25 12.87
C LYS A 9 2.81 -5.40 12.47
N GLY A 10 2.40 -6.61 12.07
CA GLY A 10 1.03 -6.90 11.67
C GLY A 10 0.82 -8.39 11.45
N LEU A 11 -0.43 -8.82 11.52
CA LEU A 11 -0.88 -10.18 11.26
C LEU A 11 -2.03 -10.12 10.26
N TYR A 12 -1.85 -10.74 9.10
CA TYR A 12 -2.89 -10.92 8.09
C TYR A 12 -3.20 -12.40 7.97
N ILE A 13 -4.49 -12.75 7.97
CA ILE A 13 -4.97 -14.13 7.88
C ILE A 13 -5.82 -14.25 6.62
N ILE A 14 -5.41 -15.12 5.71
CA ILE A 14 -6.15 -15.41 4.48
C ILE A 14 -6.59 -16.87 4.57
N GLY A 15 -7.90 -17.11 4.72
CA GLY A 15 -8.44 -18.45 4.87
C GLY A 15 -9.75 -18.48 5.66
N ASN A 16 -10.11 -19.66 6.16
CA ASN A 16 -11.34 -19.87 6.91
C ASN A 16 -11.11 -19.71 8.42
N MET A 17 -11.61 -18.60 8.99
CA MET A 17 -11.45 -18.30 10.43
C MET A 17 -12.12 -19.35 11.32
N ASN A 18 -13.27 -19.92 10.92
CA ASN A 18 -13.98 -20.94 11.69
C ASN A 18 -13.17 -22.25 11.76
N ALA A 19 -12.42 -22.57 10.71
CA ALA A 19 -11.52 -23.73 10.73
C ALA A 19 -10.37 -23.54 11.75
N LEU A 20 -9.82 -22.32 11.85
CA LEU A 20 -8.77 -21.99 12.83
C LEU A 20 -9.31 -22.02 14.26
N GLU A 21 -10.51 -21.48 14.48
CA GLU A 21 -11.20 -21.45 15.78
C GLU A 21 -11.36 -22.86 16.39
N ASN A 22 -11.73 -23.84 15.57
CA ASN A 22 -11.88 -25.23 16.01
C ASN A 22 -10.54 -25.94 16.29
N GLY A 23 -9.41 -25.37 15.88
CA GLY A 23 -8.10 -25.97 16.01
C GLY A 23 -7.47 -25.83 17.40
N CYS A 24 -7.68 -24.70 18.11
CA CYS A 24 -7.31 -24.55 19.52
C CYS A 24 -7.94 -23.31 20.19
N GLU A 25 -7.97 -23.30 21.52
CA GLU A 25 -8.52 -22.21 22.34
C GLU A 25 -7.90 -20.83 22.04
N ILE A 26 -6.62 -20.78 21.68
CA ILE A 26 -5.96 -19.51 21.33
C ILE A 26 -6.63 -18.85 20.12
N TRP A 27 -7.05 -19.62 19.12
CA TRP A 27 -7.70 -19.06 17.93
C TRP A 27 -9.11 -18.55 18.20
N LYS A 28 -9.81 -19.10 19.20
CA LYS A 28 -11.08 -18.53 19.70
C LYS A 28 -10.87 -17.13 20.26
N LEU A 29 -9.82 -16.95 21.08
CA LEU A 29 -9.47 -15.64 21.63
C LEU A 29 -9.04 -14.65 20.53
N VAL A 30 -8.30 -15.12 19.53
CA VAL A 30 -7.90 -14.30 18.38
C VAL A 30 -9.12 -13.90 17.55
N LYS A 31 -10.03 -14.83 17.23
CA LYS A 31 -11.27 -14.56 16.51
C LYS A 31 -12.07 -13.46 17.20
N LYS A 32 -12.32 -13.62 18.51
CA LYS A 32 -13.05 -12.63 19.31
C LYS A 32 -12.42 -11.23 19.22
N LYS A 33 -11.09 -11.14 19.38
CA LYS A 33 -10.38 -9.86 19.22
C LYS A 33 -10.53 -9.26 17.82
N LEU A 34 -10.46 -10.08 16.77
CA LEU A 34 -10.64 -9.61 15.40
C LEU A 34 -12.08 -9.14 15.15
N GLU A 35 -13.09 -9.81 15.71
CA GLU A 35 -14.50 -9.41 15.65
C GLU A 35 -14.74 -8.08 16.38
N ASP A 36 -14.23 -7.94 17.61
CA ASP A 36 -14.30 -6.70 18.40
C ASP A 36 -13.69 -5.51 17.63
N HIS A 37 -12.60 -5.77 16.91
CA HIS A 37 -11.92 -4.78 16.06
C HIS A 37 -12.53 -4.63 14.66
N LYS A 38 -13.64 -5.33 14.34
CA LYS A 38 -14.25 -5.37 12.99
C LYS A 38 -13.25 -5.68 11.87
N SER A 39 -12.30 -6.56 12.16
CA SER A 39 -11.15 -6.91 11.30
C SER A 39 -11.31 -8.27 10.60
N ILE A 40 -12.54 -8.79 10.53
CA ILE A 40 -12.89 -9.99 9.75
C ILE A 40 -13.80 -9.57 8.60
N GLY A 41 -13.45 -9.98 7.39
CA GLY A 41 -14.22 -9.70 6.19
C GLY A 41 -13.71 -10.47 4.98
N SER A 42 -14.37 -10.27 3.83
CA SER A 42 -13.99 -10.87 2.55
C SER A 42 -12.93 -10.06 1.79
N GLN A 43 -12.52 -8.90 2.32
CA GLN A 43 -11.60 -7.97 1.67
C GLN A 43 -10.58 -7.46 2.68
N VAL A 44 -9.41 -7.08 2.19
CA VAL A 44 -8.38 -6.36 2.94
C VAL A 44 -8.47 -4.88 2.60
N GLU A 45 -8.51 -4.02 3.61
CA GLU A 45 -8.47 -2.57 3.42
C GLU A 45 -7.01 -2.10 3.31
N LEU A 46 -6.68 -1.43 2.21
CA LEU A 46 -5.41 -0.75 1.99
C LEU A 46 -5.62 0.75 2.19
N LYS A 47 -5.02 1.31 3.24
CA LYS A 47 -5.12 2.74 3.54
C LYS A 47 -3.95 3.52 2.94
N CYS A 48 -4.25 4.53 2.14
CA CYS A 48 -3.26 5.45 1.62
C CYS A 48 -2.81 6.43 2.72
N ALA A 49 -1.50 6.47 3.01
CA ALA A 49 -0.94 7.39 4.00
C ALA A 49 -1.00 8.87 3.54
N ILE A 50 -1.01 9.11 2.23
CA ILE A 50 -0.94 10.44 1.60
C ILE A 50 -2.35 10.99 1.41
N HIS A 51 -3.15 10.32 0.59
CA HIS A 51 -4.49 10.78 0.20
C HIS A 51 -5.61 10.43 1.20
N LYS A 52 -5.30 9.66 2.26
CA LYS A 52 -6.24 9.19 3.29
C LYS A 52 -7.43 8.36 2.77
N ASN A 53 -7.41 7.99 1.49
CA ASN A 53 -8.37 7.08 0.87
C ASN A 53 -8.08 5.63 1.24
N SER A 54 -9.12 4.80 1.13
CA SER A 54 -9.06 3.36 1.34
C SER A 54 -9.40 2.62 0.05
N THR A 55 -8.58 1.63 -0.29
CA THR A 55 -8.84 0.68 -1.38
C THR A 55 -9.11 -0.69 -0.79
N PHE A 56 -10.23 -1.33 -1.16
CA PHE A 56 -10.56 -2.68 -0.70
C PHE A 56 -10.13 -3.70 -1.74
N VAL A 57 -9.38 -4.72 -1.33
CA VAL A 57 -8.83 -5.74 -2.22
C VAL A 57 -9.22 -7.14 -1.76
N SER A 58 -9.73 -7.95 -2.67
CA SER A 58 -10.10 -9.36 -2.43
C SER A 58 -9.55 -10.32 -3.48
N GLU A 59 -9.08 -9.81 -4.61
CA GLU A 59 -8.71 -10.60 -5.78
C GLU A 59 -7.46 -10.04 -6.42
N LYS A 60 -6.76 -10.87 -7.18
CA LYS A 60 -5.53 -10.49 -7.88
C LYS A 60 -5.68 -9.20 -8.68
N ILE A 61 -6.79 -9.04 -9.41
CA ILE A 61 -7.03 -7.86 -10.25
C ILE A 61 -7.10 -6.56 -9.45
N HIS A 62 -7.60 -6.62 -8.21
CA HIS A 62 -7.66 -5.47 -7.32
C HIS A 62 -6.25 -4.99 -6.92
N PHE A 63 -5.31 -5.92 -6.68
CA PHE A 63 -3.92 -5.56 -6.41
C PHE A 63 -3.21 -4.96 -7.63
N LEU A 64 -3.58 -5.39 -8.85
CA LEU A 64 -3.01 -4.82 -10.08
C LEU A 64 -3.44 -3.36 -10.31
N ALA A 65 -4.58 -2.94 -9.78
CA ALA A 65 -5.05 -1.56 -9.88
C ALA A 65 -4.33 -0.60 -8.91
N VAL A 66 -3.68 -1.12 -7.87
CA VAL A 66 -2.94 -0.33 -6.86
C VAL A 66 -1.52 -0.89 -6.64
N PRO A 67 -0.66 -0.90 -7.67
CA PRO A 67 0.66 -1.53 -7.63
C PRO A 67 1.60 -0.91 -6.58
N GLU A 68 1.41 0.39 -6.26
CA GLU A 68 2.18 1.11 -5.25
C GLU A 68 1.56 0.99 -3.83
N GLY A 69 0.42 0.30 -3.71
CA GLY A 69 -0.34 0.16 -2.49
C GLY A 69 -1.15 1.41 -2.10
N GLY A 70 -2.19 1.22 -1.29
CA GLY A 70 -3.00 2.32 -0.75
C GLY A 70 -4.05 2.88 -1.73
N CYS A 71 -3.66 3.55 -2.81
CA CYS A 71 -4.60 4.09 -3.81
C CYS A 71 -4.02 4.15 -5.23
N SER A 72 -4.90 4.42 -6.21
CA SER A 72 -4.57 4.51 -7.65
C SER A 72 -4.50 5.95 -8.18
N ILE A 73 -4.39 6.94 -7.29
CA ILE A 73 -4.27 8.36 -7.67
C ILE A 73 -2.85 8.61 -8.18
N ALA A 74 -2.69 9.41 -9.24
CA ALA A 74 -1.37 9.80 -9.74
C ALA A 74 -0.59 10.60 -8.68
N CYS A 75 0.74 10.46 -8.65
CA CYS A 75 1.57 11.31 -7.80
C CYS A 75 1.62 12.73 -8.38
N ASP A 76 1.26 13.74 -7.58
CA ASP A 76 1.26 15.15 -8.01
C ASP A 76 2.54 15.92 -7.61
N THR A 77 3.59 15.21 -7.19
CA THR A 77 4.86 15.82 -6.78
C THR A 77 5.65 16.30 -8.00
N LEU A 78 6.17 17.53 -7.94
CA LEU A 78 7.11 18.08 -8.92
C LEU A 78 8.53 17.64 -8.59
N LEU A 79 9.22 17.13 -9.62
CA LEU A 79 10.62 16.72 -9.55
C LEU A 79 11.54 17.93 -9.68
N ASN A 80 12.84 17.74 -9.42
CA ASN A 80 13.84 18.81 -9.55
C ASN A 80 13.99 19.34 -10.98
N CYS A 81 13.78 18.49 -12.00
CA CYS A 81 13.68 18.94 -13.41
C CYS A 81 12.39 19.76 -13.68
N GLY A 82 11.42 19.69 -12.77
CA GLY A 82 10.12 20.36 -12.82
C GLY A 82 9.06 19.67 -13.65
N HIS A 83 9.28 18.40 -14.04
CA HIS A 83 8.19 17.52 -14.46
C HIS A 83 7.43 16.98 -13.26
N LYS A 84 6.20 16.51 -13.49
CA LYS A 84 5.46 15.75 -12.49
C LYS A 84 5.99 14.31 -12.44
N CYS A 85 5.90 13.68 -11.27
CA CYS A 85 6.16 12.27 -11.14
C CYS A 85 5.15 11.45 -11.98
N SER A 86 5.64 10.52 -12.80
CA SER A 86 4.77 9.68 -13.64
C SER A 86 4.24 8.42 -12.92
N LYS A 87 4.60 8.23 -11.64
CA LYS A 87 4.14 7.11 -10.83
C LYS A 87 2.76 7.38 -10.23
N LEU A 88 2.09 6.31 -9.83
CA LEU A 88 0.96 6.41 -8.91
C LEU A 88 1.44 6.82 -7.52
N CYS A 89 0.51 7.22 -6.67
CA CYS A 89 0.73 7.56 -5.27
C CYS A 89 1.59 6.49 -4.59
N HIS A 90 2.75 6.90 -4.07
CA HIS A 90 3.70 6.02 -3.42
C HIS A 90 4.26 6.67 -2.15
N SER A 91 4.62 5.86 -1.15
CA SER A 91 5.02 6.35 0.19
C SER A 91 6.48 6.08 0.56
N TYR A 92 7.22 5.37 -0.29
CA TYR A 92 8.62 5.00 -0.03
C TYR A 92 9.62 6.08 -0.44
N ASP A 93 9.24 7.01 -1.32
CA ASP A 93 10.11 8.10 -1.78
C ASP A 93 9.34 9.43 -1.90
N LEU A 94 8.83 9.93 -0.77
CA LEU A 94 8.01 11.16 -0.76
C LEU A 94 8.74 12.38 -1.35
N GLN A 95 10.06 12.45 -1.19
CA GLN A 95 10.89 13.55 -1.68
C GLN A 95 11.43 13.31 -3.10
N HIS A 96 11.16 12.15 -3.69
CA HIS A 96 11.64 11.76 -5.02
C HIS A 96 13.17 11.89 -5.15
N GLU A 97 13.90 11.50 -4.10
CA GLU A 97 15.37 11.54 -4.08
C GLU A 97 15.98 10.44 -4.97
N SER A 98 15.29 9.30 -5.08
CA SER A 98 15.74 8.12 -5.84
C SER A 98 15.10 8.03 -7.22
N TYR A 99 13.98 8.70 -7.43
CA TYR A 99 13.24 8.65 -8.68
C TYR A 99 13.89 9.54 -9.75
N MET A 100 14.29 8.91 -10.86
CA MET A 100 14.82 9.63 -12.04
C MET A 100 13.71 9.85 -13.07
N CYS A 101 13.53 11.11 -13.46
CA CYS A 101 12.60 11.48 -14.52
C CYS A 101 13.08 10.90 -15.87
N GLY A 102 12.20 10.16 -16.56
CA GLY A 102 12.44 9.64 -17.91
C GLY A 102 11.82 10.47 -19.03
N GLU A 103 11.11 11.56 -18.70
CA GLU A 103 10.48 12.42 -19.71
C GLU A 103 11.53 13.33 -20.35
N THR A 104 11.39 13.54 -21.67
CA THR A 104 12.25 14.46 -22.41
C THR A 104 12.02 15.87 -21.89
N CYS A 105 13.05 16.43 -21.26
CA CYS A 105 12.98 17.77 -20.73
C CYS A 105 13.14 18.82 -21.83
N THR A 106 12.12 19.65 -22.00
CA THR A 106 12.15 20.78 -22.93
C THR A 106 12.73 22.05 -22.30
N LYS A 107 13.05 22.02 -21.00
CA LYS A 107 13.69 23.16 -20.33
C LYS A 107 15.13 23.31 -20.80
N THR A 108 15.47 24.56 -21.04
CA THR A 108 16.82 25.00 -21.38
C THR A 108 17.36 25.79 -20.20
N CYS A 109 18.63 25.56 -19.82
CA CYS A 109 19.26 26.36 -18.77
C CYS A 109 19.54 27.79 -19.28
N SER A 110 20.00 28.70 -18.41
CA SER A 110 20.31 30.10 -18.78
C SER A 110 21.34 30.21 -19.91
N GLU A 111 22.21 29.20 -20.04
CA GLU A 111 23.23 29.11 -21.09
C GLU A 111 22.73 28.37 -22.36
N GLY A 112 21.44 28.03 -22.44
CA GLY A 112 20.85 27.39 -23.62
C GLY A 112 21.13 25.89 -23.76
N HIS A 113 21.62 25.21 -22.72
CA HIS A 113 21.76 23.75 -22.75
C HIS A 113 20.42 23.04 -22.51
N PRO A 114 20.11 21.97 -23.27
CA PRO A 114 19.03 21.06 -22.90
C PRO A 114 19.36 20.39 -21.55
N CYS A 115 18.33 20.22 -20.73
CA CYS A 115 18.40 19.57 -19.42
C CYS A 115 18.84 18.10 -19.50
#